data_AF-A0A5E4NS47-F1
#
_entry.id   AF-A0A5E4NS47-F1
#
_cell.length_a   1.000
_cell.length_b   1.000
_cell.length_c   1.000
_cell.angle_alpha   90.00
_cell.angle_beta   90.00
_cell.angle_gamma   90.00
#
_symmetry.space_group_name_H-M   'P 1'
#
loop_
_entity.id
_entity.type
_entity.pdbx_description
1 polymer ?
#
loop_
_entity_poly.entity_id
_entity_poly.type
_entity_poly.pdbx_seq_one_letter_code
_entity_poly.pdbx_strand_id
1 'polypeptide(L)'
;MDTEHREEVDALTNEWSKERKQNTNLETAECKNEKALEKIIQDVETTSQREEVLQRQVTKLTKELGELKKNYRNEVYNKPRTNDMDDDNNKGGCEMEYLRNVLYEYMMGTQPMVLTKVLAAIVKFDSNQLNTVLQKEEQKVSLTKTLGM
;
A
#
# COMPACT_ATOMS: atom_id res chain seq x y z
N MET A 1 -81.37 2.47 -11.17
CA MET A 1 -81.21 1.74 -12.44
C MET A 1 -80.29 2.50 -13.40
N ASP A 2 -80.69 3.55 -14.13
CA ASP A 2 -79.79 4.16 -15.14
C ASP A 2 -78.61 4.98 -14.57
N THR A 3 -78.77 5.60 -13.40
CA THR A 3 -77.71 6.40 -12.77
C THR A 3 -76.61 5.56 -12.15
N GLU A 4 -76.96 4.42 -11.56
CA GLU A 4 -76.02 3.49 -10.93
C GLU A 4 -75.13 2.80 -11.98
N HIS A 5 -75.71 2.41 -13.13
CA HIS A 5 -74.93 1.86 -14.23
C HIS A 5 -73.96 2.87 -14.85
N ARG A 6 -74.33 4.16 -14.90
CA ARG A 6 -73.41 5.21 -15.36
C ARG A 6 -72.24 5.40 -14.41
N GLU A 7 -72.49 5.40 -13.10
CA GLU A 7 -71.46 5.49 -12.07
C GLU A 7 -70.52 4.28 -12.08
N GLU A 8 -71.06 3.07 -12.31
CA GLU A 8 -70.26 1.84 -12.43
C GLU A 8 -69.35 1.88 -13.67
N VAL A 9 -69.86 2.34 -14.81
CA VAL A 9 -69.06 2.52 -16.03
C VAL A 9 -67.98 3.58 -15.83
N ASP A 10 -68.28 4.69 -15.15
CA ASP A 10 -67.30 5.73 -14.83
C ASP A 10 -66.23 5.22 -13.85
N ALA A 11 -66.62 4.43 -12.85
CA ALA A 11 -65.70 3.79 -11.91
C ALA A 11 -64.75 2.81 -12.62
N LEU A 12 -65.28 1.92 -13.46
CA LEU A 12 -64.48 0.97 -14.24
C LEU A 12 -63.55 1.68 -15.24
N THR A 13 -64.00 2.77 -15.86
CA THR A 13 -63.16 3.58 -16.76
C THR A 13 -62.00 4.22 -16.01
N ASN A 14 -62.23 4.69 -14.78
CA ASN A 14 -61.20 5.27 -13.93
C ASN A 14 -60.21 4.22 -13.41
N GLU A 15 -60.69 3.04 -13.00
CA GLU A 15 -59.83 1.92 -12.58
C GLU A 15 -58.93 1.46 -13.72
N TRP A 16 -59.50 1.26 -14.91
CA TRP A 16 -58.74 0.89 -16.10
C TRP A 16 -57.71 1.95 -16.52
N SER A 17 -58.06 3.24 -16.42
CA SER A 17 -57.11 4.34 -16.66
C SER A 17 -55.96 4.34 -15.65
N LYS A 18 -56.26 4.05 -14.38
CA LYS A 18 -55.27 3.99 -13.29
C LYS A 18 -54.33 2.80 -13.46
N GLU A 19 -54.86 1.64 -13.82
CA GLU A 19 -54.08 0.42 -14.08
C GLU A 19 -53.11 0.62 -15.25
N ARG A 20 -53.55 1.27 -16.34
CA ARG A 20 -52.65 1.63 -17.45
C ARG A 20 -51.53 2.57 -17.04
N LYS A 21 -51.84 3.63 -16.29
CA LYS A 21 -50.83 4.58 -15.79
C LYS A 21 -49.81 3.90 -14.88
N GLN A 22 -50.29 2.97 -14.04
CA GLN A 22 -49.43 2.17 -13.18
C GLN A 22 -48.53 1.23 -13.99
N ASN A 23 -49.07 0.56 -15.01
CA ASN A 23 -48.31 -0.33 -15.89
C ASN A 23 -47.21 0.43 -16.66
N THR A 24 -47.52 1.62 -17.20
CA THR A 24 -46.51 2.46 -17.87
C THR A 24 -45.43 2.97 -16.92
N ASN A 25 -45.78 3.26 -15.66
CA ASN A 25 -44.81 3.65 -14.65
C ASN A 25 -43.91 2.48 -14.25
N LEU A 26 -44.46 1.26 -14.18
CA LEU A 26 -43.68 0.05 -13.94
C LEU A 26 -42.69 -0.20 -15.08
N GLU A 27 -43.15 -0.21 -16.34
CA GLU A 27 -42.29 -0.42 -17.52
C GLU A 27 -41.17 0.62 -17.62
N THR A 28 -41.47 1.89 -17.33
CA THR A 28 -40.44 2.95 -17.32
C THR A 28 -39.46 2.81 -16.15
N ALA A 29 -39.89 2.30 -15.00
CA ALA A 29 -39.00 2.00 -13.88
C ALA A 29 -38.12 0.78 -14.17
N GLU A 30 -38.68 -0.28 -14.75
CA GLU A 30 -37.95 -1.47 -15.20
C GLU A 30 -36.90 -1.11 -16.26
N CYS A 31 -37.25 -0.30 -17.25
CA CYS A 31 -36.30 0.18 -18.28
C CYS A 31 -35.15 1.01 -17.67
N LYS A 32 -35.41 1.81 -16.63
CA LYS A 32 -34.36 2.56 -15.92
C LYS A 32 -33.45 1.64 -15.11
N ASN A 33 -34.04 0.64 -14.45
CA ASN A 33 -33.28 -0.35 -13.68
C ASN A 33 -32.39 -1.19 -14.60
N GLU A 34 -32.89 -1.60 -15.76
CA GLU A 34 -32.12 -2.34 -16.77
C GLU A 34 -30.91 -1.54 -17.26
N LYS A 35 -31.11 -0.27 -17.63
CA LYS A 35 -30.02 0.65 -18.00
C LYS A 35 -29.01 0.86 -16.87
N ALA A 36 -29.48 0.92 -15.63
CA ALA A 36 -28.59 1.04 -14.47
C ALA A 36 -27.76 -0.23 -14.28
N LEU A 37 -28.34 -1.42 -14.46
CA LEU A 37 -27.63 -2.69 -14.39
C LEU A 37 -26.57 -2.81 -15.50
N GLU A 38 -26.91 -2.45 -16.73
CA GLU A 38 -25.97 -2.45 -17.86
C GLU A 38 -24.77 -1.54 -17.59
N LYS A 39 -25.02 -0.34 -17.06
CA LYS A 39 -23.95 0.58 -16.67
C LYS A 39 -23.07 0.01 -15.55
N ILE A 40 -23.66 -0.64 -14.54
CA ILE A 40 -22.91 -1.26 -13.45
C ILE A 40 -22.02 -2.39 -13.98
N ILE A 41 -22.52 -3.23 -14.89
CA ILE A 41 -21.74 -4.31 -15.50
C ILE A 41 -20.54 -3.72 -16.26
N GLN A 42 -20.77 -2.70 -17.08
CA GLN A 42 -19.70 -2.04 -17.83
C GLN A 42 -18.65 -1.38 -16.91
N ASP A 43 -19.09 -0.71 -15.84
CA ASP A 43 -18.20 -0.09 -14.85
C ASP A 43 -17.38 -1.16 -14.11
N VAL A 44 -17.96 -2.32 -13.81
CA VAL A 44 -17.25 -3.46 -13.18
C VAL A 44 -16.24 -4.07 -14.13
N GLU A 45 -16.59 -4.30 -15.39
CA GLU A 45 -15.68 -4.86 -16.40
C GLU A 45 -14.46 -3.95 -16.62
N THR A 46 -14.69 -2.65 -16.77
CA THR A 46 -13.61 -1.67 -16.95
C THR A 46 -12.74 -1.56 -15.70
N THR A 47 -13.33 -1.61 -14.51
CA THR A 47 -12.59 -1.62 -13.24
C THR A 47 -11.75 -2.89 -13.10
N SER A 48 -12.31 -4.06 -13.44
CA SER A 48 -11.62 -5.35 -13.43
C SER A 48 -10.41 -5.34 -14.37
N GLN A 49 -10.57 -4.86 -15.60
CA GLN A 49 -9.46 -4.72 -16.55
C GLN A 49 -8.35 -3.80 -16.03
N ARG A 50 -8.72 -2.67 -15.40
CA ARG A 50 -7.76 -1.75 -14.78
C ARG A 50 -7.03 -2.42 -13.61
N GLU A 51 -7.76 -3.16 -12.77
CA GLU A 51 -7.19 -3.88 -11.64
C GLU A 51 -6.18 -4.93 -12.11
N GLU A 52 -6.49 -5.71 -13.15
CA GLU A 52 -5.56 -6.69 -13.71
C GLU A 52 -4.24 -6.05 -14.18
N VAL A 53 -4.31 -4.89 -14.85
CA VAL A 53 -3.11 -4.18 -15.30
C VAL A 53 -2.26 -3.73 -14.11
N LEU A 54 -2.89 -3.21 -13.05
CA LEU A 54 -2.20 -2.83 -11.83
C LEU A 54 -1.59 -4.04 -11.11
N GLN A 55 -2.31 -5.16 -10.99
CA GLN A 55 -1.81 -6.39 -10.40
C GLN A 55 -0.59 -6.94 -11.16
N ARG A 56 -0.61 -6.90 -12.51
CA ARG A 56 0.55 -7.27 -13.34
C ARG A 56 1.74 -6.35 -13.08
N GLN A 57 1.51 -5.04 -12.94
CA GLN A 57 2.57 -4.08 -12.64
C GLN A 57 3.17 -4.30 -11.24
N VAL A 58 2.34 -4.50 -10.22
CA VAL A 58 2.78 -4.83 -8.85
C VAL A 58 3.61 -6.11 -8.84
N THR A 59 3.16 -7.13 -9.57
CA THR A 59 3.89 -8.41 -9.68
C THR A 59 5.25 -8.21 -10.36
N LYS A 60 5.31 -7.41 -11.42
CA LYS A 60 6.56 -7.06 -12.11
C LYS A 60 7.53 -6.34 -11.18
N LEU A 61 7.09 -5.28 -10.51
CA LEU A 61 7.91 -4.51 -9.58
C LEU A 61 8.39 -5.35 -8.39
N THR A 62 7.54 -6.24 -7.88
CA THR A 62 7.91 -7.18 -6.80
C THR A 62 9.02 -8.12 -7.24
N LYS A 63 8.97 -8.62 -8.49
CA LYS A 63 10.05 -9.45 -9.06
C LYS A 63 11.35 -8.67 -9.23
N GLU A 64 11.29 -7.48 -9.82
CA GLU A 64 12.47 -6.61 -10.01
C GLU A 64 13.13 -6.25 -8.67
N LEU A 65 12.34 -5.94 -7.64
CA LEU A 65 12.86 -5.71 -6.28
C LEU A 65 13.51 -6.97 -5.69
N GLY A 66 12.90 -8.15 -5.90
CA GLY A 66 13.45 -9.43 -5.48
C GLY A 66 14.80 -9.74 -6.14
N GLU A 67 14.91 -9.50 -7.45
CA GLU A 67 16.14 -9.66 -8.21
C GLU A 67 17.22 -8.67 -7.77
N LEU A 68 16.88 -7.39 -7.60
CA LEU A 68 17.82 -6.37 -7.13
C LEU A 68 18.32 -6.68 -5.71
N LYS A 69 17.44 -7.12 -4.82
CA LYS A 69 17.82 -7.54 -3.46
C LYS A 69 18.72 -8.78 -3.48
N LYS A 70 18.48 -9.72 -4.40
CA LYS A 70 19.33 -10.90 -4.60
C LYS A 70 20.70 -10.52 -5.16
N ASN A 71 20.75 -9.61 -6.14
CA ASN A 71 21.98 -9.11 -6.73
C ASN A 71 22.81 -8.36 -5.70
N TYR A 72 22.21 -7.44 -4.95
CA TYR A 72 22.90 -6.75 -3.86
C TYR A 72 23.44 -7.71 -2.81
N ARG A 73 22.66 -8.72 -2.41
CA ARG A 73 23.15 -9.78 -1.51
C ARG A 73 24.36 -10.49 -2.13
N ASN A 74 24.27 -10.89 -3.39
CA ASN A 74 25.37 -11.57 -4.07
C ASN A 74 26.62 -10.68 -4.19
N GLU A 75 26.47 -9.38 -4.44
CA GLU A 75 27.58 -8.42 -4.49
C GLU A 75 28.23 -8.22 -3.11
N VAL A 76 27.44 -8.22 -2.03
CA VAL A 76 27.96 -8.09 -0.66
C VAL A 76 28.63 -9.37 -0.19
N TYR A 77 28.08 -10.54 -0.50
CA TYR A 77 28.59 -11.85 -0.02
C TYR A 77 29.67 -12.46 -0.94
N ASN A 78 29.58 -12.28 -2.26
CA ASN A 78 30.44 -12.93 -3.24
C ASN A 78 31.37 -11.96 -3.99
N LYS A 79 31.67 -10.77 -3.43
CA LYS A 79 32.71 -9.91 -4.00
C LYS A 79 33.99 -10.75 -4.12
N PRO A 80 34.51 -11.00 -5.35
CA PRO A 80 35.73 -11.76 -5.51
C PRO A 80 36.80 -11.00 -4.73
N ARG A 81 37.43 -11.67 -3.75
CA ARG A 81 38.67 -11.19 -3.11
C ARG A 81 39.82 -11.34 -4.12
N THR A 82 39.63 -10.81 -5.32
CA THR A 82 40.69 -10.72 -6.33
C THR A 82 41.42 -9.43 -6.06
N ASN A 83 42.43 -9.53 -5.21
CA ASN A 83 43.81 -9.10 -5.47
C ASN A 83 44.55 -9.14 -4.13
N ASP A 84 45.64 -9.89 -4.12
CA ASP A 84 46.60 -10.04 -3.04
C ASP A 84 46.96 -8.69 -2.40
N MET A 85 46.81 -8.59 -1.07
CA MET A 85 47.73 -7.96 -0.11
C MET A 85 47.15 -8.12 1.31
N ASP A 86 47.99 -8.65 2.20
CA ASP A 86 47.92 -8.59 3.67
C ASP A 86 46.99 -9.57 4.43
N ASP A 87 47.56 -10.75 4.69
CA ASP A 87 47.18 -11.78 5.67
C ASP A 87 47.29 -11.32 7.15
N ASP A 88 47.51 -10.02 7.43
CA ASP A 88 47.56 -9.45 8.79
C ASP A 88 46.24 -8.74 9.20
N ASN A 89 45.27 -8.64 8.28
CA ASN A 89 44.03 -7.87 8.47
C ASN A 89 42.80 -8.70 8.89
N ASN A 90 42.97 -9.98 9.20
CA ASN A 90 41.87 -10.91 9.51
C ASN A 90 41.13 -10.60 10.83
N LYS A 91 41.65 -9.69 11.67
CA LYS A 91 40.93 -9.16 12.84
C LYS A 91 39.96 -8.02 12.49
N GLY A 92 40.31 -7.18 11.51
CA GLY A 92 39.47 -6.06 11.07
C GLY A 92 38.26 -6.49 10.25
N GLY A 93 38.27 -7.68 9.65
CA GLY A 93 37.16 -8.20 8.84
C GLY A 93 35.87 -8.41 9.63
N CYS A 94 35.96 -9.01 10.82
CA CYS A 94 34.80 -9.30 11.67
C CYS A 94 34.20 -8.02 12.28
N GLU A 95 35.05 -7.11 12.77
CA GLU A 95 34.59 -5.82 13.32
C GLU A 95 33.96 -4.94 12.23
N MET A 96 34.52 -4.94 11.02
CA MET A 96 33.99 -4.18 9.90
C MET A 96 32.67 -4.77 9.36
N GLU A 97 32.51 -6.09 9.38
CA GLU A 97 31.24 -6.75 9.04
C GLU A 97 30.17 -6.44 10.09
N TYR A 98 30.52 -6.52 11.38
CA TYR A 98 29.63 -6.15 12.48
C TYR A 98 29.20 -4.69 12.41
N LEU A 99 30.15 -3.77 12.18
CA LEU A 99 29.87 -2.35 11.99
C LEU A 99 28.92 -2.12 10.82
N ARG A 100 29.12 -2.80 9.68
CA ARG A 100 28.24 -2.69 8.51
C ARG A 100 26.81 -3.13 8.84
N ASN A 101 26.65 -4.22 9.58
CA ASN A 101 25.34 -4.73 9.97
C ASN A 101 24.61 -3.77 10.92
N VAL A 102 25.30 -3.31 11.97
CA VAL A 102 24.75 -2.35 12.95
C VAL A 102 24.39 -1.02 12.28
N LEU A 103 25.23 -0.54 11.35
CA LEU A 103 24.97 0.70 10.62
C LEU A 103 23.76 0.58 9.69
N TYR A 104 23.62 -0.56 8.99
CA TYR A 104 22.46 -0.84 8.15
C TYR A 104 21.16 -0.77 8.96
N GLU A 105 21.11 -1.48 10.09
CA GLU A 105 19.96 -1.47 11.00
C GLU A 105 19.64 -0.05 11.51
N TYR A 106 20.68 0.71 11.88
CA TYR A 106 20.52 2.10 12.31
C TYR A 106 19.92 2.99 11.22
N MET A 107 20.38 2.86 9.96
CA MET A 107 19.86 3.63 8.83
C MET A 107 18.43 3.24 8.44
N MET A 108 18.03 1.98 8.69
CA MET A 108 16.66 1.51 8.50
C MET A 108 15.72 1.94 9.64
N GLY A 109 16.24 2.59 10.68
CA GLY A 109 15.45 3.14 11.79
C GLY A 109 15.08 2.11 12.86
N THR A 110 15.72 0.94 12.90
CA THR A 110 15.46 -0.07 13.93
C THR A 110 16.19 0.31 15.22
N GLN A 111 15.45 0.47 16.34
CA GLN A 111 16.01 0.77 17.68
C GLN A 111 17.15 1.82 17.69
N PRO A 112 16.96 3.02 17.11
CA PRO A 112 18.08 3.88 16.77
C PRO A 112 18.83 4.43 18.00
N MET A 113 18.14 4.56 19.14
CA MET A 113 18.76 4.96 20.41
C MET A 113 19.79 3.95 20.94
N VAL A 114 19.52 2.65 20.76
CA VAL A 114 20.40 1.57 21.20
C VAL A 114 21.57 1.46 20.23
N LEU A 115 21.28 1.44 18.93
CA LEU A 115 22.30 1.30 17.89
C LEU A 115 23.27 2.50 17.86
N THR A 116 22.82 3.71 18.18
CA THR A 116 23.72 4.87 18.35
C THR A 116 24.81 4.63 19.39
N LYS A 117 24.46 4.02 20.53
CA LYS A 117 25.42 3.71 21.60
C LYS A 117 26.39 2.60 21.17
N VAL A 118 25.89 1.60 20.45
CA VAL A 118 26.69 0.51 19.89
C VAL A 118 27.67 1.05 18.85
N LEU A 119 27.22 1.88 17.91
CA LEU A 119 28.06 2.52 16.90
C LEU A 119 29.14 3.40 17.52
N ALA A 120 28.79 4.21 18.52
CA ALA A 120 29.74 5.04 19.25
C ALA A 120 30.81 4.20 19.96
N ALA A 121 30.44 3.03 20.50
CA ALA A 121 31.40 2.12 21.13
C ALA A 121 32.34 1.45 20.10
N ILE A 122 31.83 1.06 18.94
CA ILE A 122 32.64 0.45 17.87
C ILE A 122 33.64 1.46 17.29
N VAL A 123 33.19 2.69 17.01
CA VAL A 123 34.01 3.75 16.39
C VAL A 123 34.81 4.55 17.43
N LYS A 124 34.65 4.26 18.72
CA LYS A 124 35.35 4.90 19.84
C LYS A 124 35.12 6.41 19.92
N PHE A 125 33.87 6.83 19.86
CA PHE A 125 33.50 8.24 20.05
C PHE A 125 33.78 8.71 21.47
N ASP A 126 34.22 9.97 21.58
CA ASP A 126 34.35 10.62 22.87
C ASP A 126 32.97 10.87 23.51
N SER A 127 32.92 11.00 24.84
CA SER A 127 31.66 11.23 25.56
C SER A 127 30.91 12.48 25.08
N ASN A 128 31.63 13.52 24.67
CA ASN A 128 31.04 14.75 24.12
C ASN A 128 30.37 14.51 22.76
N GLN A 129 31.02 13.71 21.89
CA GLN A 129 30.49 13.35 20.58
C GLN A 129 29.25 12.45 20.72
N LEU A 130 29.32 11.44 21.59
CA LEU A 130 28.19 10.56 21.89
C LEU A 130 26.98 11.36 22.39
N ASN A 131 27.17 12.25 23.36
CA ASN A 131 26.07 13.06 23.90
C ASN A 131 25.43 13.95 22.83
N THR A 132 26.23 14.54 21.94
CA THR A 132 25.73 15.36 20.82
C THR A 132 24.87 14.55 19.85
N VAL A 133 25.32 13.34 19.49
CA VAL A 133 24.57 12.46 18.59
C VAL A 133 23.32 11.92 19.28
N LEU A 134 23.40 11.57 20.57
CA LEU A 134 22.28 11.04 21.35
C LEU A 134 21.15 12.08 21.48
N GLN A 135 21.48 13.35 21.71
CA GLN A 135 20.50 14.43 21.76
C GLN A 135 19.78 14.64 20.42
N LYS A 136 20.52 14.59 19.30
CA LYS A 136 19.92 14.67 17.96
C LYS A 136 19.02 13.48 17.66
N GLU A 137 19.42 12.29 18.10
CA GLU A 137 18.63 11.08 17.93
C GLU A 137 17.32 11.13 18.73
N GLU A 138 17.39 11.62 19.97
CA GLU A 138 16.21 11.81 20.82
C GLU A 138 15.23 12.83 20.22
N GLN A 139 15.73 13.95 19.69
CA GLN A 139 14.92 14.93 18.97
C GLN A 139 14.25 14.31 17.74
N LYS A 140 14.99 13.53 16.96
CA LYS A 140 14.47 12.84 15.76
C LYS A 140 13.36 11.86 16.12
N VAL A 141 13.55 11.03 17.15
CA VAL A 141 12.54 10.08 17.64
C VAL A 141 11.31 10.80 18.21
N SER A 142 11.50 11.94 18.88
CA SER A 142 10.39 12.75 19.38
C SER A 142 9.56 13.35 18.24
N LEU A 143 10.22 13.84 17.19
CA LEU A 143 9.56 14.37 15.99
C LEU A 143 8.78 13.29 15.24
N THR A 144 9.36 12.09 15.03
CA THR A 144 8.65 10.99 14.33
C THR A 144 7.41 10.55 15.11
N LYS A 145 7.50 10.46 16.44
CA LYS A 145 6.34 10.16 17.31
C LYS A 145 5.24 11.22 17.19
N THR A 146 5.63 12.49 17.13
CA THR A 146 4.67 13.61 16.98
C THR A 146 4.01 13.60 15.61
N LEU A 147 4.72 13.15 14.57
CA LEU A 147 4.23 13.01 13.20
C LEU A 147 3.44 11.71 12.97
N GLY A 148 3.26 10.86 13.98
CA GLY A 148 2.49 9.62 13.89
C GLY A 148 3.16 8.51 13.07
N MET A 149 4.49 8.57 12.94
CA MET A 149 5.32 7.53 12.30
C MET A 149 6.02 6.63 13.32
#